data_AF-A0A8T6MT47-F1
#
_entry.id   AF-A0A8T6MT47-F1
#
_cell.length_a   1.000
_cell.length_b   1.000
_cell.length_c   1.000
_cell.angle_alpha   90.00
_cell.angle_beta   90.00
_cell.angle_gamma   90.00
#
_symmetry.space_group_name_H-M   'P 1'
#
loop_
_entity.id
_entity.type
_entity.pdbx_description
1 polymer ?
#
loop_
_entity_poly.entity_id
_entity_poly.type
_entity_poly.pdbx_seq_one_letter_code
_entity_poly.pdbx_strand_id
1 'polypeptide(L)'
;SITYTVGIYRRQLEPAKTFTEYAIFVAFFPQLVAGPILRAKEFLPQLREKIVASTVGGKFRLIVIEKSNLKYGVTLMIFGFLKKMFFADNIAPLVNDVFSNPVGHDSLTIILTTLAFGIQIYCDFSGYSDIALGAAWIMGFKIPINFNKPYFATSPSDFWRRWHISLSTWLRDYLYVPLGGNRKSKYRTYLNLFIVMFLGGLWHGASWNFVIWGTLHGAYLAIHRVLNNRFPQIFSTNLGKNKILKIVAISVTQYFIFFAWIPFRVKELDNMTYAMQKYLIPDITISSFIGIIKSYELPVVFITIFVILHFISYKKGNLVETISKFRPINWFFFSTICGLLIVLFYGGSPKEFIYFEF
;
A
#
# COMPACT_ATOMS: atom_id res chain seq x y z
N SER A 1 11.63 19.87 4.45
CA SER A 1 11.36 18.61 3.73
C SER A 1 12.60 18.17 2.94
N ILE A 2 13.03 16.90 3.05
CA ILE A 2 14.21 16.37 2.33
C ILE A 2 14.03 16.48 0.81
N THR A 3 12.82 16.23 0.29
CA THR A 3 12.57 16.26 -1.15
C THR A 3 12.79 17.66 -1.74
N TYR A 4 12.47 18.71 -0.97
CA TYR A 4 12.67 20.11 -1.34
C TYR A 4 14.16 20.49 -1.31
N THR A 5 14.86 20.26 -0.19
CA THR A 5 16.27 20.62 -0.03
C THR A 5 17.16 19.91 -1.04
N VAL A 6 16.96 18.59 -1.23
CA VAL A 6 17.73 17.81 -2.21
C VAL A 6 17.37 18.23 -3.64
N GLY A 7 16.10 18.58 -3.90
CA GLY A 7 15.67 19.07 -5.21
C GLY A 7 16.38 20.36 -5.62
N ILE A 8 16.52 21.31 -4.69
CA ILE A 8 17.28 22.56 -4.90
C ILE A 8 18.76 22.27 -5.08
N TYR A 9 19.35 21.45 -4.21
CA TYR A 9 20.77 21.07 -4.30
C TYR A 9 21.12 20.44 -5.66
N ARG A 10 20.23 19.60 -6.19
CA ARG A 10 20.39 18.95 -7.51
C ARG A 10 19.98 19.84 -8.69
N ARG A 11 19.61 21.10 -8.46
CA ARG A 11 19.10 22.05 -9.48
C ARG A 11 17.90 21.51 -10.27
N GLN A 12 17.04 20.72 -9.63
CA GLN A 12 15.82 20.15 -10.20
C GLN A 12 14.57 20.95 -9.84
N LEU A 13 14.71 21.94 -8.95
CA LEU A 13 13.63 22.76 -8.42
C LEU A 13 14.21 24.14 -8.07
N GLU A 14 13.49 25.20 -8.42
CA GLU A 14 13.76 26.54 -7.90
C GLU A 14 13.16 26.72 -6.51
N PRO A 15 13.84 27.44 -5.58
CA PRO A 15 13.28 27.75 -4.27
C PRO A 15 11.88 28.37 -4.36
N ALA A 16 11.04 28.08 -3.37
CA ALA A 16 9.78 28.77 -3.14
C ALA A 16 10.03 30.28 -3.04
N LYS A 17 9.16 31.07 -3.66
CA LYS A 17 9.31 32.54 -3.72
C LYS A 17 8.98 33.21 -2.38
N THR A 18 8.18 32.54 -1.55
CA THR A 18 7.72 33.03 -0.25
C THR A 18 7.68 31.92 0.79
N PHE A 19 7.74 32.30 2.07
CA PHE A 19 7.55 31.36 3.18
C PHE A 19 6.16 30.70 3.12
N THR A 20 5.12 31.45 2.77
CA THR A 20 3.74 30.95 2.65
C THR A 20 3.62 29.81 1.64
N GLU A 21 4.26 29.96 0.47
CA GLU A 21 4.26 28.91 -0.56
C GLU A 21 4.91 27.62 -0.03
N TYR A 22 6.04 27.74 0.66
CA TYR A 22 6.72 26.60 1.30
C TYR A 22 5.87 25.99 2.42
N ALA A 23 5.26 26.82 3.27
CA ALA A 23 4.42 26.39 4.37
C ALA A 23 3.20 25.59 3.88
N ILE A 24 2.53 26.04 2.81
CA ILE A 24 1.41 25.30 2.20
C ILE A 24 1.86 23.94 1.66
N PHE A 25 3.04 23.85 1.03
CA PHE A 25 3.57 22.57 0.58
C PHE A 25 3.81 21.59 1.73
N VAL A 26 4.43 22.05 2.82
CA VAL A 26 4.71 21.20 3.98
C VAL A 26 3.42 20.85 4.73
N ALA A 27 2.50 21.79 4.87
CA ALA A 27 1.27 21.66 5.63
C ALA A 27 0.07 21.18 4.80
N PHE A 28 0.29 20.62 3.60
CA PHE A 28 -0.79 20.13 2.75
C PHE A 28 -1.51 18.95 3.43
N PHE A 29 -2.60 19.26 4.13
CA PHE A 29 -3.27 18.35 5.06
C PHE A 29 -3.75 17.02 4.46
N PRO A 30 -4.17 16.92 3.16
CA PRO A 30 -4.64 15.64 2.63
C PRO A 30 -3.62 14.50 2.74
N GLN A 31 -2.32 14.82 2.77
CA GLN A 31 -1.26 13.82 2.90
C GLN A 31 -0.60 13.74 4.29
N LEU A 32 -0.91 14.66 5.20
CA LEU A 32 0.03 15.08 6.25
C LEU A 32 0.33 14.00 7.29
N VAL A 33 -0.61 13.09 7.53
CA VAL A 33 -0.52 12.07 8.58
C VAL A 33 0.06 10.75 8.03
N ALA A 34 -0.47 10.23 6.92
CA ALA A 34 0.04 9.00 6.27
C ALA A 34 -0.22 8.93 4.76
N GLY A 35 -0.29 10.07 4.08
CA GLY A 35 -0.61 10.11 2.65
C GLY A 35 0.58 9.78 1.75
N PRO A 36 0.37 9.76 0.42
CA PRO A 36 1.46 9.60 -0.53
C PRO A 36 2.53 10.66 -0.33
N ILE A 37 3.81 10.26 -0.32
CA ILE A 37 4.94 11.17 -0.14
C ILE A 37 5.02 12.15 -1.31
N LEU A 38 4.65 13.41 -1.08
CA LEU A 38 4.75 14.45 -2.11
C LEU A 38 6.17 14.90 -2.39
N ARG A 39 6.39 15.20 -3.66
CA ARG A 39 7.62 15.81 -4.15
C ARG A 39 7.35 17.28 -4.47
N ALA A 40 8.19 18.15 -3.92
CA ALA A 40 8.06 19.59 -4.13
C ALA A 40 8.05 19.96 -5.63
N LYS A 41 8.85 19.29 -6.46
CA LYS A 41 8.91 19.47 -7.92
C LYS A 41 7.58 19.23 -8.65
N GLU A 42 6.70 18.40 -8.10
CA GLU A 42 5.41 18.05 -8.71
C GLU A 42 4.27 18.90 -8.11
N PHE A 43 4.38 19.26 -6.83
CA PHE A 43 3.34 19.98 -6.11
C PHE A 43 3.41 21.50 -6.28
N LEU A 44 4.60 22.10 -6.15
CA LEU A 44 4.75 23.56 -6.17
C LEU A 44 4.26 24.21 -7.48
N PRO A 45 4.48 23.64 -8.68
CA PRO A 45 3.91 24.18 -9.91
C PRO A 45 2.37 24.23 -9.88
N GLN A 46 1.72 23.16 -9.40
CA GLN A 46 0.25 23.11 -9.26
C GLN A 46 -0.27 24.14 -8.26
N LEU A 47 0.45 24.34 -7.15
CA LEU A 47 0.11 25.35 -6.16
C LEU A 47 0.21 26.77 -6.75
N ARG A 48 1.32 27.07 -7.44
CA ARG A 48 1.53 28.37 -8.11
C ARG A 48 0.46 28.67 -9.13
N GLU A 49 0.10 27.70 -9.97
CA GLU A 49 -0.98 27.81 -10.96
C GLU A 49 -2.30 28.23 -10.30
N LYS A 50 -2.68 27.56 -9.19
CA LYS A 50 -3.90 27.87 -8.46
C LYS A 50 -3.86 29.23 -7.75
N ILE A 51 -2.72 29.60 -7.17
CA ILE A 51 -2.54 30.92 -6.55
C ILE A 51 -2.73 32.01 -7.63
N VAL A 52 -2.04 31.89 -8.77
CA VAL A 52 -2.16 32.84 -9.88
C VAL A 52 -3.60 32.94 -10.37
N ALA A 53 -4.26 31.81 -10.63
CA ALA A 53 -5.66 31.77 -11.05
C ALA A 53 -6.62 32.43 -10.04
N SER A 54 -6.33 32.34 -8.74
CA SER A 54 -7.12 32.98 -7.69
C SER A 54 -6.89 34.50 -7.59
N THR A 55 -5.73 34.99 -8.02
CA THR A 55 -5.34 36.42 -7.98
C THR A 55 -5.71 37.22 -9.23
N VAL A 56 -6.01 36.57 -10.37
CA VAL A 56 -6.54 37.25 -11.58
C VAL A 56 -7.97 37.72 -11.27
N GLY A 57 -8.09 38.95 -10.75
CA GLY A 57 -9.36 39.58 -10.35
C GLY A 57 -9.38 40.24 -8.96
N GLY A 58 -8.25 40.28 -8.23
CA GLY A 58 -8.10 41.11 -7.01
C GLY A 58 -8.88 40.67 -5.76
N LYS A 59 -9.70 39.62 -5.84
CA LYS A 59 -10.43 39.02 -4.71
C LYS A 59 -10.08 37.54 -4.62
N PHE A 60 -9.83 37.03 -3.41
CA PHE A 60 -9.71 35.59 -3.14
C PHE A 60 -10.91 34.85 -3.73
N ARG A 61 -10.75 34.25 -4.91
CA ARG A 61 -11.77 33.36 -5.46
C ARG A 61 -11.73 32.05 -4.70
N LEU A 62 -12.90 31.59 -4.22
CA LEU A 62 -13.07 30.22 -3.79
C LEU A 62 -12.52 29.28 -4.88
N ILE A 63 -11.77 28.26 -4.47
CA ILE A 63 -11.32 27.21 -5.37
C ILE A 63 -12.57 26.62 -6.03
N VAL A 64 -12.72 26.81 -7.35
CA VAL A 64 -13.87 26.29 -8.09
C VAL A 64 -13.76 24.78 -8.12
N ILE A 65 -14.69 24.10 -7.44
CA ILE A 65 -14.78 22.65 -7.45
C ILE A 65 -15.49 22.24 -8.73
N GLU A 66 -14.76 21.65 -9.67
CA GLU A 66 -15.35 21.05 -10.87
C GLU A 66 -16.22 19.85 -10.48
N LYS A 67 -17.44 19.76 -11.04
CA LYS A 67 -18.38 18.67 -10.74
C LYS A 67 -17.78 17.27 -11.02
N SER A 68 -16.94 17.15 -12.04
CA SER A 68 -16.17 15.94 -12.38
C SER A 68 -15.21 15.55 -11.26
N ASN A 69 -14.43 16.51 -10.75
CA ASN A 69 -13.45 16.31 -9.68
C ASN A 69 -14.15 15.97 -8.35
N LEU A 70 -15.32 16.57 -8.09
CA LEU A 70 -16.12 16.23 -6.92
C LEU A 70 -16.57 14.77 -6.94
N LYS A 71 -17.23 14.31 -8.01
CA LYS A 71 -17.72 12.92 -8.09
C LYS A 71 -16.57 11.93 -8.05
N TYR A 72 -15.49 12.21 -8.76
CA TYR A 72 -14.31 11.33 -8.76
C TYR A 72 -13.66 11.26 -7.37
N GLY A 73 -13.42 12.41 -6.73
CA GLY A 73 -12.82 12.49 -5.41
C GLY A 73 -13.67 11.85 -4.32
N VAL A 74 -14.99 12.08 -4.32
CA VAL A 74 -15.91 11.41 -3.38
C VAL A 74 -15.95 9.90 -3.64
N THR A 75 -15.90 9.45 -4.91
CA THR A 75 -15.84 8.01 -5.22
C THR A 75 -14.55 7.39 -4.65
N LEU A 76 -13.41 8.05 -4.78
CA LEU A 76 -12.16 7.62 -4.15
C LEU A 76 -12.30 7.50 -2.62
N MET A 77 -12.87 8.51 -1.97
CA MET A 77 -13.08 8.48 -0.52
C MET A 77 -14.01 7.33 -0.10
N ILE A 78 -15.09 7.07 -0.82
CA ILE A 78 -16.00 5.93 -0.55
C ILE A 78 -15.26 4.61 -0.63
N PHE A 79 -14.46 4.39 -1.69
CA PHE A 79 -13.62 3.20 -1.79
C PHE A 79 -12.58 3.11 -0.67
N GLY A 80 -12.04 4.27 -0.25
CA GLY A 80 -11.13 4.38 0.86
C GLY A 80 -11.76 3.95 2.19
N PHE A 81 -12.94 4.47 2.50
CA PHE A 81 -13.71 4.11 3.69
C PHE A 81 -14.18 2.65 3.67
N LEU A 82 -14.61 2.11 2.53
CA LEU A 82 -14.93 0.68 2.41
C LEU A 82 -13.70 -0.19 2.71
N LYS A 83 -12.54 0.15 2.16
CA LYS A 83 -11.31 -0.60 2.46
C LYS A 83 -10.99 -0.55 3.95
N LYS A 84 -10.95 0.64 4.56
CA LYS A 84 -10.64 0.79 5.99
C LYS A 84 -11.70 0.17 6.90
N MET A 85 -12.90 0.74 6.87
CA MET A 85 -13.92 0.50 7.90
C MET A 85 -14.72 -0.77 7.65
N PHE A 86 -14.94 -1.14 6.38
CA PHE A 86 -15.70 -2.35 6.06
C PHE A 86 -14.80 -3.59 6.01
N PHE A 87 -13.62 -3.53 5.38
CA PHE A 87 -12.72 -4.69 5.30
C PHE A 87 -11.68 -4.74 6.43
N ALA A 88 -10.77 -3.76 6.54
CA ALA A 88 -9.62 -3.87 7.43
C ALA A 88 -10.04 -4.00 8.90
N ASP A 89 -10.96 -3.16 9.36
CA ASP A 89 -11.38 -3.13 10.77
C ASP A 89 -12.17 -4.39 11.17
N ASN A 90 -12.90 -5.02 10.24
CA ASN A 90 -13.61 -6.28 10.48
C ASN A 90 -12.72 -7.53 10.37
N ILE A 91 -11.56 -7.43 9.70
CA ILE A 91 -10.56 -8.51 9.63
C ILE A 91 -9.61 -8.46 10.82
N ALA A 92 -9.39 -7.27 11.39
CA ALA A 92 -8.47 -7.02 12.49
C ALA A 92 -8.66 -7.94 13.72
N PRO A 93 -9.87 -8.32 14.17
CA PRO A 93 -10.02 -9.18 15.35
C PRO A 93 -9.32 -10.53 15.21
N LEU A 94 -9.49 -11.23 14.08
CA LEU A 94 -8.81 -12.50 13.80
C LEU A 94 -7.29 -12.32 13.83
N VAL A 95 -6.80 -11.27 13.17
CA VAL A 95 -5.36 -11.01 13.07
C VAL A 95 -4.76 -10.69 14.43
N ASN A 96 -5.43 -9.85 15.20
CA ASN A 96 -4.95 -9.39 16.50
C ASN A 96 -4.89 -10.54 17.50
N ASP A 97 -5.92 -11.38 17.56
CA ASP A 97 -5.94 -12.50 18.49
C ASP A 97 -4.83 -13.52 18.18
N VAL A 98 -4.80 -14.05 16.96
CA VAL A 98 -3.87 -15.13 16.59
C VAL A 98 -2.41 -14.67 16.60
N PHE A 99 -2.09 -13.45 16.14
CA PHE A 99 -0.70 -12.98 16.16
C PHE A 99 -0.22 -12.40 17.48
N SER A 100 -1.12 -12.10 18.42
CA SER A 100 -0.71 -11.79 19.79
C SER A 100 -0.21 -13.04 20.52
N ASN A 101 -0.85 -14.20 20.27
CA ASN A 101 -0.50 -15.48 20.89
C ASN A 101 -0.48 -16.62 19.85
N PRO A 102 0.50 -16.65 18.92
CA PRO A 102 0.51 -17.65 17.84
C PRO A 102 0.83 -19.07 18.33
N VAL A 103 1.51 -19.20 19.49
CA VAL A 103 1.94 -20.49 20.03
C VAL A 103 0.71 -21.35 20.35
N GLY A 104 0.69 -22.59 19.82
CA GLY A 104 -0.42 -23.52 19.95
C GLY A 104 -1.38 -23.54 18.75
N HIS A 105 -1.32 -22.54 17.86
CA HIS A 105 -2.08 -22.58 16.61
C HIS A 105 -1.38 -23.47 15.55
N ASP A 106 -2.19 -24.16 14.74
CA ASP A 106 -1.76 -24.98 13.62
C ASP A 106 -1.36 -24.15 12.39
N SER A 107 -0.70 -24.77 11.41
CA SER A 107 -0.24 -24.07 10.20
C SER A 107 -1.34 -23.45 9.36
N LEU A 108 -2.53 -24.08 9.25
CA LEU A 108 -3.62 -23.51 8.44
C LEU A 108 -4.14 -22.22 9.08
N THR A 109 -4.23 -22.21 10.41
CA THR A 109 -4.59 -21.01 11.18
C THR A 109 -3.57 -19.89 10.97
N ILE A 110 -2.27 -20.17 11.04
CA ILE A 110 -1.22 -19.17 10.80
C ILE A 110 -1.24 -18.66 9.36
N ILE A 111 -1.44 -19.54 8.36
CA ILE A 111 -1.53 -19.14 6.94
C ILE A 111 -2.75 -18.24 6.72
N LEU A 112 -3.93 -18.63 7.22
CA LEU A 112 -5.14 -17.82 7.13
C LEU A 112 -4.94 -16.44 7.77
N THR A 113 -4.35 -16.40 8.95
CA THR A 113 -4.07 -15.16 9.69
C THR A 113 -3.06 -14.28 8.95
N THR A 114 -2.06 -14.87 8.31
CA THR A 114 -1.09 -14.15 7.49
C THR A 114 -1.76 -13.53 6.25
N LEU A 115 -2.66 -14.27 5.60
CA LEU A 115 -3.45 -13.77 4.47
C LEU A 115 -4.39 -12.64 4.92
N ALA A 116 -5.07 -12.84 6.04
CA ALA A 116 -5.94 -11.86 6.68
C ALA A 116 -5.18 -10.56 6.98
N PHE A 117 -3.99 -10.66 7.57
CA PHE A 117 -3.15 -9.52 7.85
C PHE A 117 -2.69 -8.78 6.60
N GLY A 118 -2.30 -9.49 5.54
CA GLY A 118 -1.98 -8.82 4.27
C GLY A 118 -3.19 -8.05 3.72
N ILE A 119 -4.39 -8.63 3.75
CA ILE A 119 -5.60 -7.90 3.34
C ILE A 119 -5.84 -6.70 4.25
N GLN A 120 -5.72 -6.86 5.57
CA GLN A 120 -5.89 -5.79 6.56
C GLN A 120 -4.93 -4.62 6.27
N ILE A 121 -3.61 -4.87 6.22
CA ILE A 121 -2.61 -3.82 5.99
C ILE A 121 -2.80 -3.14 4.63
N TYR A 122 -3.15 -3.90 3.59
CA TYR A 122 -3.46 -3.32 2.28
C TYR A 122 -4.68 -2.43 2.33
N CYS A 123 -5.78 -2.90 2.91
CA CYS A 123 -7.05 -2.18 2.99
C CYS A 123 -6.95 -0.95 3.88
N ASP A 124 -6.26 -1.04 5.01
CA ASP A 124 -6.02 0.09 5.91
C ASP A 124 -5.22 1.18 5.19
N PHE A 125 -4.09 0.81 4.60
CA PHE A 125 -3.18 1.78 4.00
C PHE A 125 -3.62 2.30 2.62
N SER A 126 -4.11 1.42 1.76
CA SER A 126 -4.72 1.82 0.48
C SER A 126 -6.05 2.55 0.71
N GLY A 127 -6.75 2.26 1.81
CA GLY A 127 -7.95 2.97 2.22
C GLY A 127 -7.64 4.43 2.52
N TYR A 128 -6.69 4.66 3.43
CA TYR A 128 -6.20 6.00 3.77
C TYR A 128 -5.66 6.75 2.55
N SER A 129 -4.84 6.10 1.72
CA SER A 129 -4.29 6.71 0.50
C SER A 129 -5.40 7.17 -0.45
N ASP A 130 -6.47 6.40 -0.65
CA ASP A 130 -7.57 6.78 -1.52
C ASP A 130 -8.37 7.96 -0.95
N ILE A 131 -8.55 8.04 0.38
CA ILE A 131 -9.19 9.20 1.03
C ILE A 131 -8.35 10.46 0.79
N ALA A 132 -7.04 10.38 0.98
CA ALA A 132 -6.09 11.47 0.73
C ALA A 132 -6.12 11.92 -0.74
N LEU A 133 -6.11 10.97 -1.68
CA LEU A 133 -6.23 11.27 -3.12
C LEU A 133 -7.57 11.93 -3.43
N GLY A 134 -8.67 11.43 -2.87
CA GLY A 134 -10.01 11.97 -3.08
C GLY A 134 -10.13 13.41 -2.61
N ALA A 135 -9.64 13.72 -1.41
CA ALA A 135 -9.59 15.08 -0.88
C ALA A 135 -8.74 16.00 -1.76
N ALA A 136 -7.54 15.55 -2.17
CA ALA A 136 -6.68 16.33 -3.06
C ALA A 136 -7.35 16.61 -4.42
N TRP A 137 -8.02 15.61 -5.01
CA TRP A 137 -8.76 15.78 -6.26
C TRP A 137 -9.90 16.79 -6.15
N ILE A 138 -10.66 16.79 -5.05
CA ILE A 138 -11.72 17.80 -4.81
C ILE A 138 -11.13 19.22 -4.75
N MET A 139 -9.94 19.36 -4.14
CA MET A 139 -9.18 20.61 -4.10
C MET A 139 -8.46 20.93 -5.44
N GLY A 140 -8.58 20.04 -6.42
CA GLY A 140 -7.98 20.15 -7.75
C GLY A 140 -6.46 19.89 -7.79
N PHE A 141 -5.88 19.28 -6.77
CA PHE A 141 -4.48 18.86 -6.73
C PHE A 141 -4.35 17.39 -7.12
N LYS A 142 -3.36 17.07 -7.95
CA LYS A 142 -3.00 15.70 -8.30
C LYS A 142 -1.79 15.28 -7.49
N ILE A 143 -1.99 14.27 -6.65
CA ILE A 143 -0.94 13.65 -5.82
C ILE A 143 -0.64 12.23 -6.33
N PRO A 144 0.57 11.67 -6.08
CA PRO A 144 0.93 10.35 -6.58
C PRO A 144 0.08 9.25 -5.95
N ILE A 145 -0.18 8.18 -6.72
CA ILE A 145 -0.83 6.97 -6.20
C ILE A 145 0.16 6.17 -5.33
N ASN A 146 -0.36 5.45 -4.34
CA ASN A 146 0.45 4.53 -3.52
C ASN A 146 0.29 3.06 -3.90
N PHE A 147 -0.87 2.66 -4.43
CA PHE A 147 -1.18 1.25 -4.65
C PHE A 147 -1.72 0.98 -6.05
N ASN A 148 -1.24 -0.11 -6.65
CA ASN A 148 -1.73 -0.58 -7.95
C ASN A 148 -1.82 -2.12 -8.00
N LYS A 149 -2.81 -2.66 -7.28
CA LYS A 149 -3.14 -4.10 -7.26
C LYS A 149 -1.89 -4.97 -6.98
N PRO A 150 -1.19 -4.73 -5.85
CA PRO A 150 0.12 -5.33 -5.56
C PRO A 150 0.09 -6.86 -5.42
N TYR A 151 -1.04 -7.44 -5.02
CA TYR A 151 -1.19 -8.89 -4.87
C TYR A 151 -1.34 -9.66 -6.19
N PHE A 152 -1.32 -8.96 -7.31
CA PHE A 152 -1.19 -9.55 -8.66
C PHE A 152 0.21 -9.36 -9.24
N ALA A 153 1.19 -8.96 -8.41
CA ALA A 153 2.57 -8.83 -8.84
C ALA A 153 3.17 -10.19 -9.19
N THR A 154 3.92 -10.24 -10.29
CA THR A 154 4.57 -11.48 -10.78
C THR A 154 6.00 -11.65 -10.29
N SER A 155 6.54 -10.67 -9.56
CA SER A 155 7.88 -10.72 -8.96
C SER A 155 7.99 -9.75 -7.78
N PRO A 156 9.00 -9.91 -6.90
CA PRO A 156 9.29 -8.94 -5.84
C PRO A 156 9.53 -7.52 -6.37
N SER A 157 10.16 -7.39 -7.55
CA SER A 157 10.36 -6.08 -8.17
C SER A 157 9.05 -5.47 -8.70
N ASP A 158 8.13 -6.29 -9.22
CA ASP A 158 6.80 -5.83 -9.65
C ASP A 158 5.94 -5.44 -8.44
N PHE A 159 6.06 -6.18 -7.33
CA PHE A 159 5.40 -5.87 -6.07
C PHE A 159 5.77 -4.47 -5.56
N TRP A 160 7.07 -4.15 -5.46
CA TRP A 160 7.53 -2.82 -5.03
C TRP A 160 7.24 -1.68 -6.02
N ARG A 161 6.84 -1.99 -7.26
CA ARG A 161 6.30 -0.99 -8.22
C ARG A 161 4.80 -0.75 -8.05
N ARG A 162 4.12 -1.56 -7.24
CA ARG A 162 2.68 -1.54 -7.01
C ARG A 162 2.29 -1.32 -5.55
N TRP A 163 3.20 -1.55 -4.62
CA TRP A 163 3.06 -1.36 -3.19
C TRP A 163 3.77 -0.09 -2.76
N HIS A 164 3.08 0.76 -2.00
CA HIS A 164 3.59 2.00 -1.42
C HIS A 164 4.51 2.79 -2.39
N ILE A 165 3.98 3.07 -3.59
CA ILE A 165 4.74 3.58 -4.75
C ILE A 165 5.45 4.89 -4.44
N SER A 166 4.83 5.81 -3.70
CA SER A 166 5.48 7.08 -3.35
C SER A 166 6.75 6.86 -2.51
N LEU A 167 6.70 5.99 -1.49
CA LEU A 167 7.88 5.59 -0.71
C LEU A 167 8.90 4.81 -1.57
N SER A 168 8.46 3.81 -2.32
CA SER A 168 9.34 3.00 -3.16
C SER A 168 10.13 3.86 -4.16
N THR A 169 9.46 4.81 -4.80
CA THR A 169 10.14 5.76 -5.70
C THR A 169 11.00 6.77 -4.96
N TRP A 170 10.64 7.16 -3.73
CA TRP A 170 11.46 8.02 -2.88
C TRP A 170 12.77 7.30 -2.49
N LEU A 171 12.68 6.09 -1.96
CA LEU A 171 13.85 5.25 -1.64
C LEU A 171 14.72 5.04 -2.87
N ARG A 172 14.13 4.81 -4.05
CA ARG A 172 14.87 4.69 -5.30
C ARG A 172 15.67 5.97 -5.62
N ASP A 173 15.02 7.13 -5.61
CA ASP A 173 15.61 8.37 -6.15
C ASP A 173 16.52 9.10 -5.15
N TYR A 174 16.29 8.91 -3.85
CA TYR A 174 17.01 9.57 -2.76
C TYR A 174 18.03 8.66 -2.06
N LEU A 175 17.93 7.33 -2.20
CA LEU A 175 18.87 6.38 -1.58
C LEU A 175 19.53 5.45 -2.62
N TYR A 176 18.75 4.67 -3.38
CA TYR A 176 19.30 3.67 -4.30
C TYR A 176 20.16 4.27 -5.42
N VAL A 177 19.67 5.29 -6.11
CA VAL A 177 20.38 5.95 -7.22
C VAL A 177 21.68 6.62 -6.73
N PRO A 178 21.68 7.39 -5.62
CA PRO A 178 22.90 7.93 -5.02
C PRO A 178 23.95 6.88 -4.62
N LEU A 179 23.55 5.70 -4.17
CA LEU A 179 24.46 4.57 -3.88
C LEU A 179 25.10 3.95 -5.16
N GLY A 180 24.77 4.48 -6.34
CA GLY A 180 25.27 4.05 -7.64
C GLY A 180 24.28 3.21 -8.45
N GLY A 181 23.11 2.91 -7.89
CA GLY A 181 22.05 2.15 -8.55
C GLY A 181 22.58 0.89 -9.25
N ASN A 182 22.34 0.82 -10.57
CA ASN A 182 22.79 -0.29 -11.43
C ASN A 182 24.13 -0.02 -12.17
N ARG A 183 24.82 1.10 -11.91
CA ARG A 183 25.92 1.59 -12.77
C ARG A 183 27.28 0.94 -12.50
N LYS A 184 27.47 0.31 -11.34
CA LYS A 184 28.74 -0.35 -10.97
C LYS A 184 28.67 -1.85 -11.29
N SER A 185 29.10 -2.72 -10.38
CA SER A 185 29.06 -4.17 -10.58
C SER A 185 27.68 -4.77 -10.23
N LYS A 186 27.43 -5.99 -10.73
CA LYS A 186 26.25 -6.79 -10.35
C LYS A 186 26.19 -7.01 -8.84
N TYR A 187 27.33 -7.28 -8.19
CA TYR A 187 27.41 -7.42 -6.73
C TYR A 187 27.02 -6.14 -5.99
N ARG A 188 27.54 -4.97 -6.41
CA ARG A 188 27.12 -3.68 -5.82
C ARG A 188 25.64 -3.41 -6.01
N THR A 189 25.06 -3.83 -7.14
CA THR A 189 23.61 -3.70 -7.37
C THR A 189 22.83 -4.48 -6.32
N TYR A 190 23.22 -5.72 -6.02
CA TYR A 190 22.56 -6.56 -5.01
C TYR A 190 22.73 -5.99 -3.60
N LEU A 191 23.94 -5.53 -3.26
CA LEU A 191 24.20 -4.87 -1.98
C LEU A 191 23.38 -3.57 -1.84
N ASN A 192 23.29 -2.76 -2.88
CA ASN A 192 22.48 -1.54 -2.88
C ASN A 192 20.99 -1.85 -2.67
N LEU A 193 20.45 -2.89 -3.31
CA LEU A 193 19.06 -3.34 -3.09
C LEU A 193 18.85 -3.77 -1.64
N PHE A 194 19.80 -4.54 -1.08
CA PHE A 194 19.74 -4.98 0.31
C PHE A 194 19.77 -3.79 1.28
N ILE A 195 20.73 -2.87 1.13
CA ILE A 195 20.87 -1.69 1.99
C ILE A 195 19.60 -0.83 1.95
N VAL A 196 19.03 -0.61 0.76
CA VAL A 196 17.81 0.21 0.62
C VAL A 196 16.63 -0.43 1.34
N MET A 197 16.44 -1.75 1.23
CA MET A 197 15.34 -2.43 1.91
C MET A 197 15.57 -2.57 3.42
N PHE A 198 16.82 -2.78 3.85
CA PHE A 198 17.19 -2.80 5.26
C PHE A 198 16.92 -1.44 5.92
N LEU A 199 17.37 -0.34 5.30
CA LEU A 199 17.08 1.01 5.77
C LEU A 199 15.58 1.34 5.67
N GLY A 200 14.89 0.80 4.66
CA GLY A 200 13.44 0.87 4.55
C GLY A 200 12.72 0.16 5.70
N GLY A 201 13.24 -0.98 6.16
CA GLY A 201 12.78 -1.66 7.37
C GLY A 201 12.96 -0.78 8.61
N LEU A 202 14.18 -0.27 8.82
CA LEU A 202 14.47 0.62 9.96
C LEU A 202 13.67 1.93 9.94
N TRP A 203 13.23 2.40 8.76
CA TRP A 203 12.31 3.54 8.66
C TRP A 203 10.94 3.24 9.28
N HIS A 204 10.51 1.99 9.33
CA HIS A 204 9.27 1.59 9.98
C HIS A 204 9.40 1.48 11.52
N GLY A 205 10.58 1.15 12.03
CA GLY A 205 10.85 1.13 13.47
C GLY A 205 12.22 0.51 13.80
N ALA A 206 12.75 0.85 14.98
CA ALA A 206 14.06 0.41 15.45
C ALA A 206 13.98 -0.91 16.25
N SER A 207 13.39 -1.95 15.66
CA SER A 207 13.20 -3.26 16.27
C SER A 207 13.58 -4.41 15.34
N TRP A 208 13.87 -5.58 15.91
CA TRP A 208 14.35 -6.74 15.16
C TRP A 208 13.38 -7.24 14.08
N ASN A 209 12.07 -7.16 14.35
CA ASN A 209 11.04 -7.59 13.42
C ASN A 209 11.11 -6.77 12.09
N PHE A 210 11.41 -5.47 12.15
CA PHE A 210 11.61 -4.63 10.97
C PHE A 210 12.95 -4.84 10.27
N VAL A 211 14.00 -5.15 11.02
CA VAL A 211 15.29 -5.58 10.45
C VAL A 211 15.08 -6.84 9.61
N ILE A 212 14.42 -7.86 10.18
CA ILE A 212 14.13 -9.12 9.48
C ILE A 212 13.26 -8.86 8.25
N TRP A 213 12.19 -8.07 8.38
CA TRP A 213 11.33 -7.67 7.26
C TRP A 213 12.13 -7.03 6.11
N GLY A 214 12.97 -6.04 6.42
CA GLY A 214 13.78 -5.31 5.43
C GLY A 214 14.81 -6.23 4.77
N THR A 215 15.46 -7.09 5.55
CA THR A 215 16.41 -8.10 5.08
C THR A 215 15.75 -9.12 4.14
N LEU A 216 14.56 -9.62 4.47
CA LEU A 216 13.81 -10.54 3.61
C LEU A 216 13.50 -9.90 2.25
N HIS A 217 12.95 -8.68 2.22
CA HIS A 217 12.66 -8.01 0.96
C HIS A 217 13.93 -7.67 0.16
N GLY A 218 15.02 -7.29 0.83
CA GLY A 218 16.32 -7.08 0.20
C GLY A 218 16.84 -8.34 -0.48
N ALA A 219 16.76 -9.48 0.21
CA ALA A 219 17.12 -10.79 -0.32
C ALA A 219 16.22 -11.17 -1.52
N TYR A 220 14.91 -10.99 -1.43
CA TYR A 220 13.99 -11.29 -2.53
C TYR A 220 14.30 -10.50 -3.80
N LEU A 221 14.59 -9.19 -3.67
CA LEU A 221 14.97 -8.36 -4.80
C LEU A 221 16.30 -8.79 -5.41
N ALA A 222 17.31 -9.11 -4.59
CA ALA A 222 18.61 -9.58 -5.05
C ALA A 222 18.50 -10.94 -5.76
N ILE A 223 17.82 -11.92 -5.14
CA ILE A 223 17.59 -13.26 -5.71
C ILE A 223 16.82 -13.15 -7.02
N HIS A 224 15.71 -12.40 -7.05
CA HIS A 224 14.95 -12.19 -8.28
C HIS A 224 15.81 -11.57 -9.39
N ARG A 225 16.68 -10.61 -9.05
CA ARG A 225 17.60 -10.00 -10.02
C ARG A 225 18.62 -11.00 -10.57
N VAL A 226 19.17 -11.88 -9.71
CA VAL A 226 20.08 -12.97 -10.13
C VAL A 226 19.35 -13.93 -11.08
N LEU A 227 18.16 -14.40 -10.68
CA LEU A 227 17.35 -15.33 -11.47
C LEU A 227 16.96 -14.74 -12.82
N ASN A 228 16.53 -13.47 -12.85
CA ASN A 228 16.18 -12.79 -14.10
C ASN A 228 17.39 -12.62 -15.03
N ASN A 229 18.59 -12.41 -14.49
CA ASN A 229 19.81 -12.31 -15.29
C ASN A 229 20.28 -13.67 -15.82
N ARG A 230 20.06 -14.76 -15.06
CA ARG A 230 20.50 -16.12 -15.42
C ARG A 230 19.50 -16.84 -16.34
N PHE A 231 18.20 -16.59 -16.15
CA PHE A 231 17.11 -17.24 -16.87
C PHE A 231 16.12 -16.22 -17.46
N PRO A 232 16.57 -15.30 -18.34
CA PRO A 232 15.71 -14.25 -18.87
C PRO A 232 14.50 -14.80 -19.65
N GLN A 233 14.63 -16.01 -20.21
CA GLN A 233 13.54 -16.64 -20.95
C GLN A 233 12.31 -16.94 -20.05
N ILE A 234 12.53 -17.28 -18.79
CA ILE A 234 11.47 -17.61 -17.83
C ILE A 234 10.88 -16.34 -17.22
N PHE A 235 11.76 -15.45 -16.75
CA PHE A 235 11.36 -14.31 -15.92
C PHE A 235 11.02 -13.03 -16.72
N SER A 236 11.41 -12.94 -17.99
CA SER A 236 11.15 -11.76 -18.83
C SER A 236 10.33 -12.08 -20.09
N THR A 237 10.75 -13.04 -20.91
CA THR A 237 10.17 -13.20 -22.27
C THR A 237 8.90 -14.03 -22.30
N ASN A 238 8.81 -15.13 -21.53
CA ASN A 238 7.67 -16.05 -21.55
C ASN A 238 6.56 -15.70 -20.55
N LEU A 239 6.86 -14.90 -19.52
CA LEU A 239 5.93 -14.55 -18.45
C LEU A 239 4.68 -13.81 -18.95
N GLY A 240 4.83 -12.99 -20.00
CA GLY A 240 3.72 -12.27 -20.63
C GLY A 240 2.89 -13.11 -21.60
N LYS A 241 3.44 -14.22 -22.11
CA LYS A 241 2.81 -15.06 -23.15
C LYS A 241 2.04 -16.24 -22.57
N ASN A 242 2.53 -16.83 -21.47
CA ASN A 242 1.93 -18.00 -20.86
C ASN A 242 1.12 -17.63 -19.59
N LYS A 243 -0.20 -17.80 -19.65
CA LYS A 243 -1.13 -17.51 -18.55
C LYS A 243 -0.85 -18.38 -17.31
N ILE A 244 -0.46 -19.64 -17.48
CA ILE A 244 -0.15 -20.56 -16.38
C ILE A 244 1.12 -20.08 -15.68
N LEU A 245 2.17 -19.77 -16.44
CA LEU A 245 3.42 -19.26 -15.87
C LEU A 245 3.21 -17.95 -15.10
N LYS A 246 2.33 -17.07 -15.59
CA LYS A 246 1.95 -15.84 -14.90
C LYS A 246 1.24 -16.14 -13.56
N ILE A 247 0.30 -17.08 -13.53
CA ILE A 247 -0.39 -17.47 -12.28
C ILE A 247 0.61 -18.05 -11.29
N VAL A 248 1.48 -18.96 -11.72
CA VAL A 248 2.54 -19.53 -10.88
C VAL A 248 3.44 -18.45 -10.32
N ALA A 249 3.88 -17.49 -11.14
CA ALA A 249 4.73 -16.40 -10.70
C ALA A 249 4.04 -15.45 -9.71
N ILE A 250 2.74 -15.20 -9.88
CA ILE A 250 1.94 -14.47 -8.89
C ILE A 250 1.93 -15.27 -7.59
N SER A 251 1.53 -16.54 -7.61
CA SER A 251 1.44 -17.38 -6.40
C SER A 251 2.76 -17.47 -5.64
N VAL A 252 3.88 -17.70 -6.34
CA VAL A 252 5.22 -17.75 -5.74
C VAL A 252 5.60 -16.39 -5.15
N THR A 253 5.37 -15.30 -5.88
CA THR A 253 5.65 -13.95 -5.36
C THR A 253 4.83 -13.67 -4.11
N GLN A 254 3.54 -13.95 -4.15
CA GLN A 254 2.66 -13.70 -3.02
C GLN A 254 3.07 -14.54 -1.80
N TYR A 255 3.41 -15.81 -1.97
CA TYR A 255 3.91 -16.65 -0.87
C TYR A 255 5.07 -15.99 -0.10
N PHE A 256 6.09 -15.49 -0.80
CA PHE A 256 7.22 -14.80 -0.16
C PHE A 256 6.85 -13.43 0.45
N ILE A 257 5.94 -12.69 -0.20
CA ILE A 257 5.44 -11.41 0.33
C ILE A 257 4.64 -11.63 1.61
N PHE A 258 3.75 -12.61 1.65
CA PHE A 258 2.99 -12.96 2.84
C PHE A 258 3.87 -13.51 3.95
N PHE A 259 4.88 -14.32 3.63
CA PHE A 259 5.89 -14.72 4.61
C PHE A 259 6.61 -13.52 5.22
N ALA A 260 6.97 -12.51 4.43
CA ALA A 260 7.57 -11.28 4.94
C ALA A 260 6.57 -10.46 5.78
N TRP A 261 5.26 -10.60 5.62
CA TRP A 261 4.31 -9.89 6.48
C TRP A 261 4.28 -10.38 7.93
N ILE A 262 4.69 -11.62 8.21
CA ILE A 262 4.77 -12.15 9.58
C ILE A 262 5.68 -11.29 10.48
N PRO A 263 6.97 -11.06 10.14
CA PRO A 263 7.84 -10.18 10.93
C PRO A 263 7.43 -8.70 10.87
N PHE A 264 6.54 -8.30 9.94
CA PHE A 264 5.98 -6.94 9.99
C PHE A 264 4.93 -6.81 11.10
N ARG A 265 4.20 -7.88 11.43
CA ARG A 265 3.13 -7.86 12.46
C ARG A 265 3.60 -8.33 13.83
N VAL A 266 4.35 -9.41 13.89
CA VAL A 266 4.68 -10.08 15.15
C VAL A 266 5.97 -9.46 15.71
N LYS A 267 5.85 -8.73 16.84
CA LYS A 267 6.98 -8.02 17.46
C LYS A 267 7.89 -8.96 18.29
N GLU A 268 7.27 -9.87 19.05
CA GLU A 268 7.99 -10.81 19.91
C GLU A 268 8.70 -11.90 19.11
N LEU A 269 10.01 -12.11 19.38
CA LEU A 269 10.86 -12.99 18.57
C LEU A 269 10.42 -14.45 18.61
N ASP A 270 10.01 -14.96 19.77
CA ASP A 270 9.59 -16.36 19.93
C ASP A 270 8.28 -16.63 19.17
N ASN A 271 7.30 -15.75 19.34
CA ASN A 271 6.02 -15.78 18.62
C ASN A 271 6.21 -15.68 17.10
N MET A 272 7.10 -14.79 16.66
CA MET A 272 7.42 -14.60 15.24
C MET A 272 8.11 -15.84 14.68
N THR A 273 9.07 -16.42 15.40
CA THR A 273 9.79 -17.62 14.98
C THR A 273 8.84 -18.80 14.85
N TYR A 274 7.95 -18.98 15.83
CA TYR A 274 6.89 -20.00 15.78
C TYR A 274 6.00 -19.81 14.54
N ALA A 275 5.47 -18.60 14.32
CA ALA A 275 4.60 -18.32 13.18
C ALA A 275 5.32 -18.53 11.83
N MET A 276 6.59 -18.11 11.72
CA MET A 276 7.39 -18.34 10.52
C MET A 276 7.66 -19.83 10.28
N GLN A 277 7.94 -20.61 11.33
CA GLN A 277 8.10 -22.05 11.23
C GLN A 277 6.81 -22.73 10.75
N LYS A 278 5.66 -22.40 11.36
CA LYS A 278 4.34 -22.92 10.97
C LYS A 278 3.96 -22.57 9.53
N TYR A 279 4.39 -21.41 9.04
CA TYR A 279 4.16 -21.01 7.65
C TYR A 279 5.01 -21.80 6.64
N LEU A 280 6.22 -22.21 7.03
CA LEU A 280 7.17 -22.93 6.16
C LEU A 280 7.02 -24.45 6.22
N ILE A 281 6.77 -24.99 7.40
CA ILE A 281 6.68 -26.43 7.68
C ILE A 281 5.25 -26.72 8.15
N PRO A 282 4.38 -27.21 7.27
CA PRO A 282 2.97 -27.38 7.59
C PRO A 282 2.75 -28.51 8.58
N ASP A 283 2.12 -28.23 9.72
CA ASP A 283 1.46 -29.21 10.57
C ASP A 283 -0.05 -28.92 10.59
N ILE A 284 -0.83 -29.88 10.12
CA ILE A 284 -2.25 -29.67 9.84
C ILE A 284 -3.07 -30.38 10.88
N THR A 285 -3.81 -29.59 11.67
CA THR A 285 -4.83 -30.09 12.59
C THR A 285 -6.18 -29.53 12.16
N ILE A 286 -6.98 -30.34 11.46
CA ILE A 286 -8.23 -29.87 10.82
C ILE A 286 -9.25 -29.41 11.88
N SER A 287 -9.30 -30.07 13.04
CA SER A 287 -10.27 -29.75 14.11
C SER A 287 -10.03 -28.37 14.72
N SER A 288 -8.77 -27.99 14.99
CA SER A 288 -8.44 -26.65 15.51
C SER A 288 -8.77 -25.58 14.47
N PHE A 289 -8.43 -25.83 13.20
CA PHE A 289 -8.68 -24.90 12.12
C PHE A 289 -10.19 -24.62 11.91
N ILE A 290 -11.03 -25.66 11.97
CA ILE A 290 -12.49 -25.49 11.94
C ILE A 290 -12.98 -24.67 13.13
N GLY A 291 -12.40 -24.87 14.32
CA GLY A 291 -12.69 -24.08 15.51
C GLY A 291 -12.41 -22.58 15.31
N ILE A 292 -11.29 -22.25 14.67
CA ILE A 292 -10.93 -20.87 14.32
C ILE A 292 -11.88 -20.28 13.29
N ILE A 293 -12.24 -21.01 12.24
CA ILE A 293 -13.21 -20.53 11.24
C ILE A 293 -14.55 -20.22 11.90
N LYS A 294 -15.03 -21.08 12.80
CA LYS A 294 -16.29 -20.86 13.54
C LYS A 294 -16.21 -19.67 14.49
N SER A 295 -15.08 -19.49 15.17
CA SER A 295 -14.87 -18.37 16.09
C SER A 295 -14.76 -17.02 15.37
N TYR A 296 -14.29 -17.04 14.12
CA TYR A 296 -14.04 -15.86 13.29
C TYR A 296 -14.78 -15.90 11.95
N GLU A 297 -16.04 -16.34 11.97
CA GLU A 297 -16.86 -16.50 10.75
C GLU A 297 -16.93 -15.20 9.95
N LEU A 298 -17.21 -14.08 10.62
CA LEU A 298 -17.34 -12.78 9.99
C LEU A 298 -16.04 -12.31 9.31
N PRO A 299 -14.86 -12.27 9.98
CA PRO A 299 -13.58 -12.02 9.32
C PRO A 299 -13.32 -12.91 8.09
N VAL A 300 -13.63 -14.21 8.18
CA VAL A 300 -13.43 -15.16 7.06
C VAL A 300 -14.33 -14.83 5.87
N VAL A 301 -15.58 -14.42 6.11
CA VAL A 301 -16.49 -13.92 5.08
C VAL A 301 -15.93 -12.65 4.42
N PHE A 302 -15.43 -11.69 5.20
CA PHE A 302 -14.84 -10.46 4.66
C PHE A 302 -13.59 -10.73 3.81
N ILE A 303 -12.72 -11.64 4.24
CA ILE A 303 -11.56 -12.10 3.46
C ILE A 303 -12.02 -12.67 2.11
N THR A 304 -13.02 -13.54 2.13
CA THR A 304 -13.55 -14.19 0.93
C THR A 304 -14.16 -13.17 -0.04
N ILE A 305 -15.01 -12.26 0.46
CA ILE A 305 -15.62 -11.18 -0.33
C ILE A 305 -14.52 -10.28 -0.90
N PHE A 306 -13.52 -9.90 -0.10
CA PHE A 306 -12.41 -9.08 -0.56
C PHE A 306 -11.68 -9.73 -1.72
N VAL A 307 -11.29 -11.01 -1.60
CA VAL A 307 -10.58 -11.74 -2.66
C VAL A 307 -11.38 -11.73 -3.98
N ILE A 308 -12.68 -12.01 -3.91
CA ILE A 308 -13.57 -11.99 -5.08
C ILE A 308 -13.63 -10.60 -5.71
N LEU A 309 -13.91 -9.57 -4.92
CA LEU A 309 -14.01 -8.19 -5.41
C LEU A 309 -12.67 -7.67 -5.95
N HIS A 310 -11.56 -8.03 -5.31
CA HIS A 310 -10.22 -7.64 -5.74
C HIS A 310 -9.86 -8.29 -7.08
N PHE A 311 -10.26 -9.55 -7.31
CA PHE A 311 -10.14 -10.20 -8.61
C PHE A 311 -11.01 -9.56 -9.69
N ILE A 312 -12.27 -9.21 -9.37
CA ILE A 312 -13.15 -8.47 -10.29
C ILE A 312 -12.52 -7.11 -10.65
N SER A 313 -12.00 -6.39 -9.66
CA SER A 313 -11.28 -5.13 -9.84
C SER A 313 -10.07 -5.31 -10.77
N TYR A 314 -9.29 -6.38 -10.58
CA TYR A 314 -8.18 -6.71 -11.48
C TYR A 314 -8.61 -6.88 -12.93
N LYS A 315 -9.74 -7.55 -13.18
CA LYS A 315 -10.27 -7.80 -14.54
C LYS A 315 -10.91 -6.57 -15.18
N LYS A 316 -11.69 -5.78 -14.44
CA LYS A 316 -12.49 -4.66 -14.97
C LYS A 316 -11.74 -3.33 -15.09
N GLY A 317 -10.49 -3.25 -14.65
CA GLY A 317 -9.68 -2.03 -14.79
C GLY A 317 -9.91 -1.02 -13.67
N ASN A 318 -10.27 0.22 -14.00
CA ASN A 318 -10.41 1.33 -13.04
C ASN A 318 -11.89 1.52 -12.63
N LEU A 319 -12.31 0.79 -11.59
CA LEU A 319 -13.68 0.83 -11.08
C LEU A 319 -14.08 2.22 -10.58
N VAL A 320 -13.16 2.95 -9.94
CA VAL A 320 -13.42 4.30 -9.42
C VAL A 320 -13.84 5.24 -10.55
N GLU A 321 -13.12 5.22 -11.67
CA GLU A 321 -13.44 6.05 -12.83
C GLU A 321 -14.77 5.65 -13.50
N THR A 322 -15.07 4.35 -13.53
CA THR A 322 -16.34 3.87 -14.09
C THR A 322 -17.52 4.32 -13.24
N ILE A 323 -17.41 4.18 -11.92
CA ILE A 323 -18.49 4.55 -10.97
C ILE A 323 -18.66 6.07 -10.89
N SER A 324 -17.57 6.85 -10.93
CA SER A 324 -17.66 8.32 -10.91
C SER A 324 -18.41 8.86 -12.14
N LYS A 325 -18.46 8.11 -13.25
CA LYS A 325 -19.17 8.45 -14.48
C LYS A 325 -20.65 8.02 -14.48
N PHE A 326 -21.14 7.32 -13.45
CA PHE A 326 -22.56 6.97 -13.35
C PHE A 326 -23.47 8.20 -13.34
N ARG A 327 -24.73 8.03 -13.76
CA ARG A 327 -25.76 9.07 -13.61
C ARG A 327 -25.85 9.49 -12.13
N PRO A 328 -26.10 10.78 -11.81
CA PRO A 328 -26.09 11.26 -10.42
C PRO A 328 -26.94 10.43 -9.46
N ILE A 329 -28.12 10.00 -9.90
CA ILE A 329 -29.02 9.15 -9.10
C ILE A 329 -28.40 7.78 -8.77
N ASN A 330 -27.84 7.08 -9.76
CA ASN A 330 -27.18 5.78 -9.56
C ASN A 330 -25.94 5.91 -8.69
N TRP A 331 -25.19 7.00 -8.87
CA TRP A 331 -24.02 7.31 -8.06
C TRP A 331 -24.39 7.61 -6.60
N PHE A 332 -25.48 8.33 -6.38
CA PHE A 332 -26.02 8.58 -5.04
C PHE A 332 -26.46 7.28 -4.36
N PHE A 333 -27.26 6.45 -5.04
CA PHE A 333 -27.67 5.14 -4.52
C PHE A 333 -26.46 4.25 -4.19
N PHE A 334 -25.46 4.17 -5.08
CA PHE A 334 -24.22 3.45 -4.81
C PHE A 334 -23.52 3.96 -3.55
N SER A 335 -23.38 5.28 -3.42
CA SER A 335 -22.73 5.93 -2.28
C SER A 335 -23.47 5.65 -0.97
N THR A 336 -24.80 5.73 -1.00
CA THR A 336 -25.66 5.45 0.17
C THR A 336 -25.57 3.98 0.58
N ILE A 337 -25.59 3.04 -0.36
CA ILE A 337 -25.41 1.60 -0.06
C ILE A 337 -24.05 1.35 0.59
N CYS A 338 -22.98 1.95 0.07
CA CYS A 338 -21.65 1.82 0.67
C CYS A 338 -21.61 2.41 2.09
N GLY A 339 -22.22 3.58 2.29
CA GLY A 339 -22.34 4.20 3.61
C GLY A 339 -23.12 3.33 4.60
N LEU A 340 -24.24 2.76 4.18
CA LEU A 340 -25.04 1.84 5.01
C LEU A 340 -24.26 0.58 5.38
N LEU A 341 -23.53 -0.02 4.43
CA LEU A 341 -22.68 -1.19 4.72
C LEU A 341 -21.59 -0.85 5.76
N ILE A 342 -20.98 0.33 5.65
CA ILE A 342 -20.00 0.78 6.66
C ILE A 342 -20.67 0.91 8.03
N VAL A 343 -21.83 1.57 8.12
CA VAL A 343 -22.53 1.78 9.40
C VAL A 343 -23.01 0.47 10.02
N LEU A 344 -23.59 -0.43 9.23
CA LEU A 344 -24.16 -1.70 9.71
C LEU A 344 -23.09 -2.66 10.23
N PHE A 345 -21.89 -2.64 9.64
CA PHE A 345 -20.77 -3.52 10.00
C PHE A 345 -19.66 -2.79 10.77
N TYR A 346 -19.94 -1.59 11.27
CA TYR A 346 -19.01 -0.89 12.14
C TYR A 346 -19.15 -1.43 13.57
N GLY A 347 -18.12 -2.14 14.05
CA GLY A 347 -18.08 -2.75 15.38
C GLY A 347 -17.96 -1.77 16.56
N GLY A 348 -18.29 -0.49 16.38
CA GLY A 348 -18.37 0.52 17.45
C GLY A 348 -17.04 1.04 18.01
N SER A 349 -15.92 0.35 17.77
CA SER A 349 -14.58 0.78 18.22
C SER A 349 -13.69 1.14 17.03
N PRO A 350 -13.23 2.40 16.92
CA PRO A 350 -12.29 2.76 15.86
C PRO A 350 -10.99 2.01 16.09
N LYS A 351 -10.50 1.28 15.07
CA LYS A 351 -9.17 0.68 15.10
C LYS A 351 -8.16 1.70 14.64
N GLU A 352 -7.05 1.82 15.39
CA GLU A 352 -5.96 2.71 15.02
C GLU A 352 -5.42 2.35 13.63
N PHE A 353 -4.81 3.35 12.99
CA PHE A 353 -4.12 3.13 11.72
C PHE A 353 -2.87 2.31 11.99
N ILE A 354 -2.67 1.22 11.24
CA ILE A 354 -1.67 0.20 11.56
C ILE A 354 -0.24 0.73 11.65
N TYR A 355 0.08 1.79 10.90
CA TYR A 355 1.40 2.43 10.95
C TYR A 355 1.64 3.28 12.19
N PHE A 356 0.64 3.54 13.01
CA PHE A 356 0.78 4.18 14.32
C PHE A 356 0.93 3.20 15.47
N GLU A 357 0.71 1.90 15.23
CA GLU A 357 0.88 0.85 16.26
C GLU A 357 2.33 0.39 16.41
N PHE A 358 3.25 0.84 15.55
CA PHE A 358 4.61 0.28 15.46
C PHE A 358 5.59 0.85 16.48
#